data_AF-I3D058-F1
#
_entry.id   AF-I3D058-F1
#
_cell.length_a   1.000
_cell.length_b   1.000
_cell.length_c   1.000
_cell.angle_alpha   90.00
_cell.angle_beta   90.00
_cell.angle_gamma   90.00
#
_symmetry.space_group_name_H-M   'P 1'
#
loop_
_entity.id
_entity.type
_entity.pdbx_description
1 polymer ?
#
loop_
_entity_poly.entity_id
_entity_poly.type
_entity_poly.pdbx_seq_one_letter_code
_entity_poly.pdbx_strand_id
1 'polypeptide(L)'
;MLPDQCSVLEEGKQCVNPPEFIVSIISDKDEYMVGVTCQKHKQIVSGKVGILQSEGKIHDGKISFSPVKSVGTDCIHGDADDFIQIDMNSSKN
;
A
#
# COMPACT_ATOMS: atom_id res chain seq x y z
N MET A 1 3.89 -0.98 8.21
CA MET A 1 3.45 -2.11 7.37
C MET A 1 1.99 -1.88 7.00
N LEU A 2 1.57 -2.26 5.80
CA LEU A 2 0.14 -2.24 5.43
C LEU A 2 -0.59 -3.39 6.16
N PRO A 3 -1.89 -3.28 6.41
CA PRO A 3 -2.68 -4.36 6.98
C PRO A 3 -2.68 -5.61 6.08
N ASP A 4 -2.75 -6.80 6.66
CA ASP A 4 -2.82 -8.06 5.92
C ASP A 4 -4.21 -8.32 5.30
N GLN A 5 -5.21 -7.53 5.69
CA GLN A 5 -6.61 -7.73 5.33
C GLN A 5 -7.26 -6.43 4.84
N CYS A 6 -8.23 -6.59 3.94
CA CYS A 6 -9.10 -5.52 3.46
C CYS A 6 -9.82 -4.82 4.63
N SER A 7 -9.99 -3.49 4.54
CA SER A 7 -10.63 -2.68 5.60
C SER A 7 -12.15 -2.83 5.70
N VAL A 8 -12.79 -3.67 4.88
CA VAL A 8 -14.25 -3.80 4.82
C VAL A 8 -14.77 -4.89 5.75
N LEU A 9 -15.79 -4.53 6.54
CA LEU A 9 -16.68 -5.48 7.20
C LEU A 9 -17.90 -5.76 6.32
N GLU A 10 -18.16 -7.03 6.06
CA GLU A 10 -19.31 -7.55 5.32
C GLU A 10 -20.10 -8.49 6.25
N GLU A 11 -21.39 -8.22 6.44
CA GLU A 11 -22.26 -9.01 7.35
C GLU A 11 -21.69 -9.17 8.78
N GLY A 12 -20.99 -8.14 9.27
CA GLY A 12 -20.36 -8.14 10.60
C GLY A 12 -19.06 -8.94 10.68
N LYS A 13 -18.57 -9.51 9.57
CA LYS A 13 -17.28 -10.21 9.50
C LYS A 13 -16.26 -9.38 8.74
N GLN A 14 -15.03 -9.38 9.24
CA GLN A 14 -13.91 -8.76 8.55
C GLN A 14 -13.62 -9.52 7.25
N CYS A 15 -13.45 -8.80 6.15
CA CYS A 15 -12.98 -9.40 4.91
C CYS A 15 -11.56 -9.96 5.10
N VAL A 16 -11.38 -11.24 4.78
CA VAL A 16 -10.08 -11.95 4.92
C VAL A 16 -9.18 -11.82 3.69
N ASN A 17 -9.65 -11.14 2.63
CA ASN A 17 -8.85 -10.97 1.43
C ASN A 17 -7.72 -9.98 1.68
N PRO A 18 -6.52 -10.22 1.13
CA PRO A 18 -5.44 -9.25 1.19
C PRO A 18 -5.82 -7.97 0.44
N PRO A 19 -5.31 -6.81 0.87
CA PRO A 19 -5.56 -5.57 0.15
C PRO A 19 -4.80 -5.53 -1.17
N GLU A 20 -5.50 -5.11 -2.22
CA GLU A 20 -4.95 -4.94 -3.56
C GLU A 20 -4.79 -3.45 -3.91
N PHE A 21 -5.47 -2.56 -3.18
CA PHE A 21 -5.45 -1.12 -3.42
C PHE A 21 -5.31 -0.35 -2.11
N ILE A 22 -4.49 0.70 -2.15
CA ILE A 22 -4.52 1.81 -1.20
C ILE A 22 -5.60 2.77 -1.68
N VAL A 23 -6.43 3.20 -0.73
CA VAL A 23 -7.49 4.19 -0.95
C VAL A 23 -7.04 5.50 -0.33
N SER A 24 -7.06 6.55 -1.14
CA SER A 24 -6.67 7.90 -0.74
C SER A 24 -7.67 8.93 -1.25
N ILE A 25 -7.64 10.12 -0.64
CA ILE A 25 -8.37 11.30 -1.08
C ILE A 25 -7.33 12.31 -1.54
N ILE A 26 -7.45 12.74 -2.79
CA ILE A 26 -6.67 13.82 -3.37
C ILE A 26 -7.48 15.11 -3.20
N SER A 27 -6.94 16.06 -2.44
CA SER A 27 -7.56 17.36 -2.19
C SER A 27 -6.52 18.45 -2.41
N ASP A 28 -6.81 19.38 -3.33
CA ASP A 28 -5.90 20.43 -3.79
C ASP A 28 -4.52 19.92 -4.23
N LYS A 29 -3.52 19.99 -3.34
CA LYS A 29 -2.12 19.59 -3.57
C LYS A 29 -1.67 18.43 -2.69
N ASP A 30 -2.55 17.95 -1.83
CA ASP A 30 -2.24 16.91 -0.85
C ASP A 30 -3.00 15.62 -1.16
N GLU A 31 -2.43 14.50 -0.72
CA GLU A 31 -3.04 13.17 -0.82
C GLU A 31 -3.04 12.52 0.57
N TYR A 32 -4.22 12.13 1.03
CA TYR A 32 -4.42 11.54 2.35
C TYR A 32 -4.89 10.09 2.19
N MET A 33 -4.13 9.14 2.71
CA MET A 33 -4.54 7.74 2.77
C MET A 33 -5.68 7.58 3.78
N VAL A 34 -6.77 6.93 3.35
CA VAL A 34 -7.94 6.67 4.19
C VAL A 34 -8.17 5.19 4.47
N GLY A 35 -7.56 4.28 3.71
CA GLY A 35 -7.68 2.84 3.97
C GLY A 35 -7.09 1.96 2.88
N VAL A 36 -7.40 0.66 2.96
CA VAL A 36 -7.00 -0.34 1.97
C VAL A 36 -8.18 -1.24 1.60
N THR A 37 -8.22 -1.74 0.36
CA THR A 37 -9.32 -2.60 -0.10
C THR A 37 -8.84 -3.69 -1.04
N CYS A 38 -9.56 -4.81 -1.08
CA CYS A 38 -9.47 -5.77 -2.17
C CYS A 38 -10.31 -5.31 -3.38
N GLN A 39 -10.11 -5.93 -4.53
CA GLN A 39 -10.81 -5.63 -5.79
C GLN A 39 -12.32 -5.80 -5.65
N LYS A 40 -12.79 -6.84 -4.96
CA LYS A 40 -14.23 -7.11 -4.75
C LYS A 40 -14.94 -5.97 -4.02
N HIS A 41 -14.25 -5.31 -3.09
CA HIS A 41 -14.85 -4.29 -2.22
C HIS A 41 -14.61 -2.85 -2.66
N LYS A 42 -13.95 -2.65 -3.80
CA LYS A 42 -13.60 -1.32 -4.33
C LYS A 42 -14.80 -0.38 -4.42
N GLN A 43 -15.94 -0.86 -4.94
CA GLN A 43 -17.15 -0.05 -5.08
C GLN A 43 -17.81 0.30 -3.74
N ILE A 44 -17.81 -0.66 -2.80
CA ILE A 44 -18.34 -0.44 -1.45
C ILE A 44 -17.54 0.64 -0.73
N VAL A 45 -16.20 0.57 -0.83
CA VAL A 45 -15.33 1.58 -0.21
C VAL A 45 -15.52 2.95 -0.86
N SER A 46 -15.59 3.02 -2.20
CA SER A 46 -15.86 4.29 -2.89
C SER A 46 -17.18 4.93 -2.45
N GLY A 47 -18.24 4.14 -2.31
CA GLY A 47 -19.53 4.64 -1.81
C GLY A 47 -19.45 5.13 -0.37
N LYS A 48 -18.81 4.37 0.53
CA LYS A 48 -18.62 4.77 1.94
C LYS A 48 -17.80 6.05 2.07
N VAL A 49 -16.70 6.17 1.34
CA VAL A 49 -15.86 7.37 1.34
C VAL A 49 -16.66 8.58 0.82
N GLY A 50 -17.45 8.42 -0.24
CA GLY A 50 -18.32 9.49 -0.74
C GLY A 50 -19.36 9.95 0.28
N ILE A 51 -19.96 9.02 1.03
CA ILE A 51 -20.89 9.37 2.12
C ILE A 51 -20.15 10.15 3.22
N LEU A 52 -18.98 9.68 3.65
CA LEU A 52 -18.19 10.34 4.69
C LEU A 52 -17.74 11.76 4.29
N GLN A 53 -17.44 11.98 3.01
CA GLN A 53 -17.18 13.32 2.46
C GLN A 53 -18.44 14.18 2.54
N SER A 54 -19.59 13.67 2.07
CA SER A 54 -20.86 14.41 2.12
C SER A 54 -21.34 14.76 3.53
N GLU A 55 -20.99 13.93 4.53
CA GLU A 55 -21.25 14.18 5.95
C GLU A 55 -20.22 15.12 6.61
N GLY A 56 -19.18 15.53 5.88
CA GLY A 56 -18.11 16.39 6.39
C GLY A 56 -17.19 15.70 7.40
N LYS A 57 -17.17 14.36 7.45
CA LYS A 57 -16.35 13.58 8.39
C LYS A 57 -14.91 13.41 7.91
N ILE A 58 -14.69 13.49 6.60
CA ILE A 58 -13.38 13.46 5.96
C ILE A 58 -13.32 14.56 4.89
N HIS A 59 -12.12 15.00 4.52
CA HIS A 59 -11.92 16.06 3.54
C HIS A 59 -12.57 15.74 2.19
N ASP A 60 -13.21 16.74 1.59
CA ASP A 60 -13.68 16.69 0.21
C ASP A 60 -12.50 16.58 -0.75
N GLY A 61 -12.68 15.78 -1.80
CA GLY A 61 -11.62 15.52 -2.77
C GLY A 61 -11.93 14.31 -3.63
N LYS A 62 -11.03 14.03 -4.58
CA LYS A 62 -11.18 12.89 -5.49
C LYS A 62 -10.67 11.62 -4.83
N ILE A 63 -11.51 10.59 -4.80
CA ILE A 63 -11.11 9.25 -4.36
C ILE A 63 -10.15 8.64 -5.38
N SER A 64 -8.97 8.21 -4.91
CA SER A 64 -7.95 7.53 -5.71
C SER A 64 -7.73 6.11 -5.20
N PHE A 65 -7.44 5.20 -6.13
CA PHE A 65 -7.16 3.80 -5.86
C PHE A 65 -5.81 3.43 -6.49
N SER A 66 -4.80 3.28 -5.65
CA SER A 66 -3.44 2.95 -6.06
C SER A 66 -3.16 1.47 -5.82
N PRO A 67 -2.77 0.68 -6.85
CA PRO A 67 -2.52 -0.74 -6.67
C PRO A 67 -1.32 -0.97 -5.74
N VAL A 68 -1.48 -1.90 -4.80
CA VAL A 68 -0.40 -2.34 -3.91
C VAL A 68 0.54 -3.25 -4.71
N LYS A 69 1.84 -2.96 -4.64
CA LYS A 69 2.88 -3.83 -5.19
C LYS A 69 3.72 -4.39 -4.06
N SER A 70 3.74 -5.71 -3.93
CA SER A 70 4.64 -6.39 -3.01
C SER A 70 6.07 -6.27 -3.54
N VAL A 71 6.95 -5.63 -2.77
CA VAL A 71 8.38 -5.58 -3.04
C VAL A 71 9.05 -6.50 -2.03
N GLY A 72 9.58 -7.62 -2.51
CA GLY A 72 10.49 -8.45 -1.72
C GLY A 72 11.89 -7.87 -1.87
N THR A 73 12.50 -7.44 -0.77
CA THR A 73 13.92 -7.11 -0.73
C THR A 73 14.63 -8.23 0.01
N ASP A 74 15.69 -8.80 -0.57
CA ASP A 74 16.59 -9.63 0.21
C ASP A 74 17.20 -8.75 1.32
N CYS A 75 17.04 -9.19 2.57
CA CYS A 75 17.68 -8.54 3.71
C CYS A 75 19.19 -8.82 3.66
N ILE A 76 19.93 -8.03 2.87
CA ILE A 76 21.40 -8.00 2.90
C ILE A 76 21.81 -7.45 4.27
N HIS A 77 22.65 -8.18 5.01
CA HIS A 77 23.00 -7.79 6.37
C HIS A 77 24.21 -6.86 6.45
N GLY A 78 24.96 -6.56 5.39
CA GLY A 78 25.99 -5.50 5.41
C GLY A 78 27.04 -5.67 6.53
N ASP A 79 27.19 -6.88 7.06
CA ASP A 79 28.22 -7.22 8.02
C ASP A 79 29.49 -7.69 7.30
N ALA A 80 30.56 -7.97 8.07
CA ALA A 80 31.87 -8.26 7.52
C ALA A 80 31.89 -9.49 6.60
N ASP A 81 30.93 -10.41 6.74
CA ASP A 81 30.82 -11.62 5.94
C ASP A 81 30.15 -11.37 4.57
N ASP A 82 29.50 -10.20 4.37
CA ASP A 82 28.86 -9.80 3.10
C ASP A 82 29.85 -9.09 2.13
N PHE A 83 31.09 -8.80 2.54
CA PHE A 83 32.09 -8.20 1.65
C PHE A 83 32.67 -9.23 0.68
N ILE A 84 32.46 -9.03 -0.62
CA ILE A 84 33.14 -9.79 -1.67
C ILE A 84 34.54 -9.19 -1.89
N GLN A 85 35.59 -9.96 -1.60
CA GLN A 85 36.96 -9.59 -1.94
C GLN A 85 37.15 -9.69 -3.47
N ILE A 86 37.32 -8.55 -4.14
CA ILE A 86 37.64 -8.50 -5.56
C ILE A 86 39.16 -8.61 -5.70
N ASP A 87 39.66 -9.80 -6.02
CA ASP A 87 41.07 -9.97 -6.37
C ASP A 87 41.33 -9.30 -7.72
N MET A 88 41.95 -8.12 -7.68
CA MET A 88 42.48 -7.48 -8.88
C MET A 88 43.73 -8.24 -9.34
N ASN A 89 43.53 -9.33 -10.07
CA ASN A 89 44.63 -9.95 -10.80
C ASN A 89 44.97 -9.04 -11.99
N SER A 90 45.85 -8.07 -11.77
CA SER A 90 46.48 -7.33 -12.86
C SER A 90 47.21 -8.33 -13.75
N SER A 91 46.75 -8.47 -15.00
CA SER A 91 47.45 -9.17 -16.07
C SER A 91 48.94 -8.83 -16.02
N LYS A 92 49.76 -9.80 -15.64
CA LYS A 92 51.19 -9.76 -15.93
C LYS A 92 51.41 -10.57 -17.20
N ASN A 93 51.72 -9.81 -18.27
CA ASN A 93 52.33 -10.18 -19.55
C ASN A 93 51.73 -11.32 -20.35
#